data_AF-A0A6M3L2Y8-F1
#
_entry.id   AF-A0A6M3L2Y8-F1
#
_cell.length_a   1.000
_cell.length_b   1.000
_cell.length_c   1.000
_cell.angle_alpha   90.00
_cell.angle_beta   90.00
_cell.angle_gamma   90.00
#
_symmetry.space_group_name_H-M   'P 1'
#
loop_
_entity.id
_entity.type
_entity.pdbx_description
1 polymer ?
#
loop_
_entity_poly.entity_id
_entity_poly.type
_entity_poly.pdbx_seq_one_letter_code
_entity_poly.pdbx_strand_id
1 'polypeptide(L)'
;MELSIGERLVLLSVLPAEGTFVTMKVIRELQSNLGFSEEELRDYNVRQEEGKVFWDAANDALKQKGVEIGPKAKDIIVLALSKLSEEKKLRMEHIPLYEKFIEE
;
A
#
# COMPACT_ATOMS: atom_id res chain seq x y z
N MET A 1 -0.94 -10.13 6.23
CA MET A 1 0.36 -9.54 6.68
C MET A 1 0.08 -8.21 7.35
N GLU A 2 0.94 -7.78 8.25
CA GLU A 2 0.75 -6.53 9.00
C GLU A 2 1.38 -5.35 8.27
N LEU A 3 0.57 -4.32 7.97
CA LEU A 3 1.01 -3.10 7.28
C LEU A 3 0.58 -1.85 8.07
N SER A 4 1.48 -0.87 8.19
CA SER A 4 1.14 0.46 8.71
C SER A 4 0.30 1.26 7.70
N ILE A 5 -0.27 2.40 8.12
CA ILE A 5 -0.96 3.32 7.20
C ILE A 5 0.01 3.81 6.13
N GLY A 6 1.20 4.25 6.52
CA GLY A 6 2.22 4.71 5.57
C GLY A 6 2.56 3.64 4.52
N GLU A 7 2.79 2.40 4.95
CA GLU A 7 3.06 1.28 4.05
C GLU A 7 1.90 1.01 3.09
N ARG A 8 0.64 1.05 3.56
CA ARG A 8 -0.53 0.86 2.70
C ARG A 8 -0.67 1.96 1.66
N LEU A 9 -0.45 3.22 2.04
CA LEU A 9 -0.50 4.35 1.11
C LEU A 9 0.62 4.29 0.06
N VAL A 10 1.83 3.92 0.48
CA VAL A 10 2.93 3.70 -0.46
C VAL A 10 2.61 2.53 -1.38
N LEU A 11 2.07 1.43 -0.85
CA LEU A 11 1.70 0.26 -1.64
C LEU A 11 0.66 0.61 -2.71
N LEU A 12 -0.34 1.43 -2.36
CA LEU A 12 -1.33 1.96 -3.32
C LEU A 12 -0.69 2.75 -4.46
N SER A 13 0.42 3.47 -4.20
CA SER A 13 1.14 4.23 -5.24
C SER A 13 2.00 3.35 -6.17
N VAL A 14 2.34 2.13 -5.73
CA VAL A 14 3.14 1.17 -6.50
C VAL A 14 2.25 0.31 -7.41
N LEU A 15 0.95 0.19 -7.12
CA LEU A 15 0.04 -0.64 -7.92
C LEU A 15 -0.04 -0.16 -9.38
N PRO A 16 -0.06 -1.08 -10.36
CA PRO A 16 -0.20 -0.72 -11.78
C PRO A 16 -1.50 0.05 -12.07
N ALA A 17 -1.39 1.11 -12.88
CA ALA A 17 -2.55 1.88 -13.32
C ALA A 17 -3.35 1.18 -14.45
N GLU A 18 -2.72 0.22 -15.14
CA GLU A 18 -3.29 -0.48 -16.30
C GLU A 18 -2.93 -1.97 -16.29
N GLY A 19 -3.75 -2.78 -16.98
CA GLY A 19 -3.59 -4.22 -17.05
C GLY A 19 -4.81 -4.92 -17.64
N THR A 20 -4.83 -6.26 -17.58
CA THR A 20 -5.98 -7.06 -18.01
C THR A 20 -7.18 -6.84 -17.09
N PHE A 21 -8.40 -7.14 -17.55
CA PHE A 21 -9.62 -7.05 -16.72
C PHE A 21 -9.48 -7.81 -15.39
N VAL A 22 -8.91 -9.01 -15.41
CA VAL A 22 -8.68 -9.83 -14.21
C VAL A 22 -7.69 -9.13 -13.28
N THR A 23 -6.57 -8.62 -13.81
CA THR A 23 -5.59 -7.84 -13.04
C THR A 23 -6.24 -6.63 -12.38
N MET A 24 -7.02 -5.85 -13.14
CA MET A 24 -7.66 -4.64 -12.63
C MET A 24 -8.74 -4.95 -11.58
N LYS A 25 -9.42 -6.09 -11.68
CA LYS A 25 -10.37 -6.56 -10.65
C LYS A 25 -9.66 -6.89 -9.34
N VAL A 26 -8.51 -7.57 -9.39
CA VAL A 26 -7.68 -7.87 -8.21
C VAL A 26 -7.13 -6.59 -7.59
N ILE A 27 -6.61 -5.67 -8.41
CA ILE A 27 -6.11 -4.36 -7.94
C ILE A 27 -7.22 -3.58 -7.23
N ARG A 28 -8.43 -3.53 -7.80
CA ARG A 28 -9.57 -2.82 -7.19
C ARG A 28 -9.94 -3.37 -5.81
N GLU A 29 -9.93 -4.69 -5.64
CA GLU A 29 -10.19 -5.33 -4.35
C GLU A 29 -9.09 -5.01 -3.35
N LEU A 30 -7.82 -5.14 -3.76
CA LEU A 30 -6.68 -4.78 -2.93
C LEU A 30 -6.73 -3.31 -2.49
N GLN A 31 -7.08 -2.39 -3.41
CA GLN A 31 -7.23 -0.97 -3.09
C GLN A 31 -8.28 -0.72 -2.00
N SER A 32 -9.41 -1.43 -2.06
CA SER A 32 -10.45 -1.36 -1.03
C SER A 32 -9.96 -1.85 0.33
N ASN A 33 -9.08 -2.87 0.36
CA ASN A 33 -8.54 -3.44 1.58
C ASN A 33 -7.42 -2.58 2.20
N LEU A 34 -6.61 -1.92 1.35
CA LEU A 34 -5.51 -1.05 1.78
C LEU A 34 -5.97 0.34 2.22
N GLY A 35 -7.11 0.80 1.71
CA GLY A 35 -7.69 2.10 2.09
C GLY A 35 -8.00 2.22 3.58
N PHE A 36 -8.31 3.46 4.00
CA PHE A 36 -8.77 3.74 5.36
C PHE A 36 -10.14 3.13 5.61
N SER A 37 -10.32 2.45 6.74
CA SER A 37 -11.66 2.13 7.26
C SER A 37 -12.29 3.36 7.93
N GLU A 38 -13.60 3.31 8.16
CA GLU A 38 -14.33 4.38 8.85
C GLU A 38 -13.82 4.63 10.28
N GLU A 39 -13.44 3.56 10.97
CA GLU A 39 -12.79 3.62 12.28
C GLU A 39 -11.44 4.35 12.20
N GLU A 40 -10.61 4.04 11.20
CA GLU A 40 -9.32 4.69 10.99
C GLU A 40 -9.46 6.17 10.65
N LEU A 41 -10.47 6.54 9.85
CA LEU A 41 -10.75 7.95 9.54
C LEU A 41 -11.05 8.75 10.82
N ARG A 42 -11.79 8.15 11.75
CA ARG A 42 -12.16 8.75 13.04
C ARG A 42 -10.98 8.80 14.00
N ASP A 43 -10.34 7.66 14.23
CA ASP A 43 -9.32 7.49 15.26
C ASP A 43 -8.02 8.21 14.91
N TYR A 44 -7.76 8.40 13.62
CA TYR A 44 -6.54 9.04 13.13
C TYR A 44 -6.76 10.47 12.67
N ASN A 45 -7.98 11.00 12.86
CA ASN A 45 -8.37 12.35 12.48
C ASN A 45 -7.92 12.69 11.05
N VAL A 46 -8.22 11.76 10.13
CA VAL A 46 -7.75 11.84 8.75
C VAL A 46 -8.41 13.03 8.09
N ARG A 47 -7.61 13.99 7.67
CA ARG A 47 -8.06 15.23 7.03
C ARG A 47 -7.42 15.39 5.66
N GLN A 48 -8.20 15.90 4.72
CA GLN A 48 -7.72 16.21 3.39
C GLN A 48 -7.67 17.73 3.21
N GLU A 49 -6.47 18.27 2.99
CA GLU A 49 -6.24 19.69 2.76
C GLU A 49 -5.40 19.85 1.49
N GLU A 50 -5.86 20.65 0.54
CA GLU A 50 -5.16 20.95 -0.73
C GLU A 50 -4.70 19.69 -1.51
N GLY A 51 -5.52 18.63 -1.48
CA GLY A 51 -5.22 17.37 -2.17
C GLY A 51 -4.19 16.47 -1.44
N LYS A 52 -3.71 16.89 -0.27
CA LYS A 52 -2.85 16.07 0.61
C LYS A 52 -3.68 15.46 1.73
N VAL A 53 -3.32 14.24 2.11
CA VAL A 53 -3.94 13.53 3.24
C VAL A 53 -3.02 13.67 4.44
N PHE A 54 -3.56 14.15 5.54
CA PHE A 54 -2.88 14.26 6.83
C PHE A 54 -3.60 13.37 7.84
N TRP A 55 -2.82 12.74 8.72
CA TRP A 55 -3.33 11.94 9.83
C TRP A 55 -2.39 12.07 11.02
N ASP A 56 -2.90 11.74 12.21
CA ASP A 56 -2.10 11.77 13.43
C ASP A 56 -1.11 10.59 13.46
N ALA A 57 0.07 10.83 12.89
CA ALA A 57 1.15 9.85 12.71
C ALA A 57 1.91 9.51 14.01
N ALA A 58 1.56 10.11 15.15
CA ALA A 58 2.26 9.95 16.43
C ALA A 58 2.39 8.49 16.90
N ASN A 59 1.61 7.56 16.33
CA ASN A 59 1.65 6.12 16.62
C ASN A 59 1.58 5.24 15.35
N ASP A 60 1.97 5.75 14.18
CA ASP A 60 1.78 5.06 12.89
C ASP A 60 2.39 3.64 12.86
N ALA A 61 3.58 3.49 13.45
CA ALA A 61 4.29 2.21 13.54
C ALA A 61 3.64 1.19 14.49
N LEU A 62 2.85 1.65 15.47
CA LEU A 62 2.12 0.80 16.42
C LEU A 62 0.73 0.40 15.89
N LYS A 63 0.30 1.01 14.79
CA LYS A 63 -1.04 0.87 14.19
C LYS A 63 -0.95 0.03 12.92
N GLN A 64 -0.36 -1.16 13.05
CA GLN A 64 -0.35 -2.13 11.98
C GLN A 64 -1.72 -2.80 11.88
N LYS A 65 -2.19 -2.96 10.65
CA LYS A 65 -3.43 -3.65 10.34
C LYS A 65 -3.11 -4.89 9.53
N GLY A 66 -3.73 -6.00 9.92
CA GLY A 66 -3.73 -7.22 9.14
C GLY A 66 -4.44 -6.98 7.81
N VAL A 67 -3.66 -7.00 6.73
CA VAL A 67 -4.17 -6.94 5.35
C VAL A 67 -4.12 -8.34 4.75
N GLU A 68 -5.26 -8.79 4.24
CA GLU A 68 -5.34 -10.01 3.44
C GLU A 68 -4.88 -9.71 2.01
N ILE A 69 -3.80 -10.37 1.60
CA ILE A 69 -3.22 -10.24 0.26
C ILE A 69 -3.19 -11.64 -0.34
N GLY A 70 -4.10 -11.89 -1.28
CA GLY A 70 -4.14 -13.15 -2.02
C GLY A 70 -2.93 -13.34 -2.93
N PRO A 71 -2.67 -14.57 -3.41
CA PRO A 71 -1.47 -14.90 -4.19
C PRO A 71 -1.35 -14.04 -5.45
N LYS A 72 -2.46 -13.82 -6.17
CA LYS A 72 -2.44 -13.00 -7.38
C LYS A 72 -2.13 -11.53 -7.11
N ALA A 73 -2.59 -11.00 -5.98
CA ALA A 73 -2.28 -9.65 -5.55
C ALA A 73 -0.80 -9.54 -5.16
N LYS A 74 -0.25 -10.53 -4.45
CA LYS A 74 1.18 -10.62 -4.11
C LYS A 74 2.05 -10.61 -5.37
N ASP A 75 1.71 -11.42 -6.38
CA ASP A 75 2.45 -11.45 -7.66
C ASP A 75 2.49 -10.07 -8.34
N ILE A 76 1.37 -9.34 -8.32
CA ILE A 76 1.27 -7.99 -8.91
C ILE A 76 2.18 -7.02 -8.15
N ILE A 77 2.18 -7.07 -6.82
CA ILE A 77 3.01 -6.22 -5.96
C ILE A 77 4.49 -6.49 -6.20
N VAL A 78 4.89 -7.76 -6.18
CA VAL A 78 6.28 -8.18 -6.41
C VAL A 78 6.74 -7.71 -7.79
N LEU A 79 5.95 -7.93 -8.84
CA LEU A 79 6.29 -7.48 -10.19
C LEU A 79 6.47 -5.95 -10.26
N ALA A 80 5.59 -5.20 -9.61
CA ALA A 80 5.65 -3.74 -9.60
C ALA A 80 6.88 -3.21 -8.84
N LEU A 81 7.20 -3.78 -7.67
CA LEU A 81 8.39 -3.42 -6.89
C LEU A 81 9.69 -3.82 -7.61
N SER A 82 9.75 -5.01 -8.21
CA SER A 82 10.90 -5.45 -9.01
C SER A 82 11.14 -4.52 -10.20
N LYS A 83 10.07 -4.12 -10.91
CA LYS A 83 10.17 -3.15 -12.01
C LYS A 83 10.72 -1.80 -11.54
N LEU A 84 10.29 -1.30 -10.38
CA LEU A 84 10.86 -0.07 -9.80
C LEU A 84 12.35 -0.22 -9.46
N SER A 85 12.78 -1.38 -8.99
CA SER A 85 14.18 -1.70 -8.71
C SER A 85 15.02 -1.73 -9.98
N GLU A 86 14.57 -2.47 -10.98
CA GLU A 86 15.20 -2.59 -12.30
C GLU A 86 15.34 -1.22 -12.99
N GLU A 87 14.32 -0.38 -12.87
CA GLU A 87 14.31 0.99 -13.40
C GLU A 87 15.09 2.01 -12.54
N LYS A 88 15.67 1.58 -11.40
CA LYS A 88 16.36 2.44 -10.42
C LYS A 88 15.50 3.58 -9.88
N LYS A 89 14.20 3.32 -9.70
CA LYS A 89 13.18 4.26 -9.19
C LYS A 89 12.70 3.93 -7.76
N LEU A 90 13.38 3.02 -7.06
CA LEU A 90 13.12 2.80 -5.64
C LEU A 90 13.45 4.06 -4.84
N ARG A 91 12.54 4.43 -3.94
CA ARG A 91 12.66 5.54 -3.01
C ARG A 91 12.69 4.98 -1.60
N MET A 92 13.14 5.78 -0.63
CA MET A 92 13.20 5.37 0.79
C MET A 92 11.86 4.84 1.31
N GLU A 93 10.74 5.42 0.86
CA GLU A 93 9.39 4.98 1.23
C GLU A 93 9.04 3.57 0.71
N HIS A 94 9.70 3.08 -0.34
CA HIS A 94 9.46 1.74 -0.88
C HIS A 94 10.24 0.64 -0.14
N ILE A 95 11.29 0.98 0.63
CA ILE A 95 12.19 0.00 1.25
C ILE A 95 11.46 -0.98 2.18
N PRO A 96 10.57 -0.53 3.10
CA PRO A 96 9.86 -1.46 3.97
C PRO A 96 8.98 -2.46 3.21
N LEU A 97 8.39 -2.02 2.09
CA LEU A 97 7.59 -2.91 1.24
C LEU A 97 8.50 -3.87 0.45
N TYR A 98 9.64 -3.41 -0.03
CA TYR A 98 10.58 -4.26 -0.76
C TYR A 98 11.07 -5.41 0.13
N GLU A 99 11.47 -5.10 1.36
CA GLU A 99 11.88 -6.10 2.35
C GLU A 99 10.76 -7.12 2.60
N LYS A 100 9.52 -6.67 2.89
CA LYS A 100 8.36 -7.54 3.17
C LYS A 100 7.86 -8.40 2.00
N PHE A 101 8.05 -7.96 0.75
CA PHE A 101 7.48 -8.65 -0.42
C PHE A 101 8.51 -9.43 -1.24
N ILE A 102 9.79 -9.05 -1.20
CA ILE A 102 10.85 -9.61 -2.05
C ILE A 102 11.94 -10.31 -1.25
N GLU A 103 12.35 -9.77 -0.09
CA GLU A 103 13.43 -10.37 0.73
C GLU A 103 12.93 -11.33 1.82
N GLU A 104 11.61 -11.38 2.05
CA GLU A 104 10.90 -12.19 3.06
C GLU A 104 10.48 -13.59 2.59
#